data_AF-A0A7X3P2X0-F1
#
_entry.id   AF-A0A7X3P2X0-F1
#
_cell.length_a   1.000
_cell.length_b   1.000
_cell.length_c   1.000
_cell.angle_alpha   90.00
_cell.angle_beta   90.00
_cell.angle_gamma   90.00
#
_symmetry.space_group_name_H-M   'P 1'
#
loop_
_entity.id
_entity.type
_entity.pdbx_description
1 polymer ?
#
loop_
_entity_poly.entity_id
_entity_poly.type
_entity_poly.pdbx_seq_one_letter_code
_entity_poly.pdbx_strand_id
1 'polypeptide(L)'
;YIVSIKSGPNWGNSSQVAKLRDNFRKAKRILKTNTSSTNVVAVNGCCYGRDGTPDKGDYLKLCGQKFWEFISGDDNLYTDIIEPLGHQAKVKNEQFSEEYDKVINRFTAEFMGKFCDAEGNMLWEEIVKFNSAETTS
;
A
#
# COMPACT_ATOMS: atom_id res chain seq x y z
N TYR A 1 -19.93 13.14 -1.56
CA TYR A 1 -18.45 13.04 -1.52
C TYR A 1 -18.00 11.95 -2.48
N ILE A 2 -16.78 12.07 -3.02
CA ILE A 2 -16.09 10.96 -3.72
C ILE A 2 -14.78 10.68 -2.98
N VAL A 3 -14.50 9.42 -2.66
CA VAL A 3 -13.39 9.04 -1.78
C VAL A 3 -12.46 8.07 -2.50
N SER A 4 -11.15 8.32 -2.42
CA SER A 4 -10.10 7.37 -2.83
C SER A 4 -9.24 7.03 -1.61
N ILE A 5 -9.26 5.76 -1.21
CA ILE A 5 -8.61 5.27 0.00
C ILE A 5 -7.20 4.78 -0.32
N LYS A 6 -6.25 5.14 0.54
CA LYS A 6 -4.85 4.75 0.51
C LYS A 6 -4.41 4.39 1.92
N SER A 7 -3.31 3.64 2.03
CA SER A 7 -2.80 3.20 3.32
C SER A 7 -2.29 4.38 4.16
N GLY A 8 -1.38 5.20 3.60
CA GLY A 8 -0.76 6.32 4.30
C GLY A 8 -0.48 7.54 3.42
N PRO A 9 0.11 8.62 3.99
CA PRO A 9 0.26 9.90 3.31
C PRO A 9 1.22 9.85 2.11
N ASN A 10 2.22 8.97 2.12
CA ASN A 10 3.24 8.87 1.06
C ASN A 10 2.97 7.64 0.16
N TRP A 11 1.72 7.47 -0.28
CA TRP A 11 1.27 6.27 -0.98
C TRP A 11 1.68 6.17 -2.46
N GLY A 12 2.24 7.25 -3.03
CA GLY A 12 2.59 7.24 -4.45
C GLY A 12 3.58 8.32 -4.83
N ASN A 13 4.25 8.09 -5.96
CA ASN A 13 5.13 9.07 -6.58
C ASN A 13 4.33 10.20 -7.27
N SER A 14 5.04 11.17 -7.85
CA SER A 14 4.44 12.35 -8.48
C SER A 14 3.44 12.01 -9.60
N SER A 15 3.69 10.98 -10.42
CA SER A 15 2.80 10.61 -11.52
C SER A 15 1.50 9.98 -11.02
N GLN A 16 1.59 9.16 -9.96
CA GLN A 16 0.41 8.57 -9.32
C GLN A 16 -0.48 9.64 -8.66
N VAL A 17 0.13 10.63 -8.00
CA VAL A 17 -0.60 11.77 -7.40
C VAL A 17 -1.25 12.64 -8.48
N ALA A 18 -0.55 12.93 -9.58
CA ALA A 18 -1.11 13.67 -10.71
C ALA A 18 -2.32 12.92 -11.31
N LYS A 19 -2.21 11.60 -11.48
CA LYS A 19 -3.31 10.79 -12.00
C LYS A 19 -4.54 10.79 -11.09
N LEU A 20 -4.34 10.74 -9.77
CA LEU A 20 -5.45 10.86 -8.81
C LEU A 20 -6.18 12.20 -8.96
N ARG A 21 -5.42 13.29 -9.09
CA ARG A 21 -5.96 14.64 -9.28
C ARG A 21 -6.82 14.71 -10.55
N ASP A 22 -6.34 14.16 -11.65
CA ASP A 22 -7.09 14.12 -12.91
C ASP A 22 -8.37 13.28 -12.81
N ASN A 23 -8.29 12.14 -12.14
CA ASN A 23 -9.45 11.27 -11.90
C ASN A 23 -10.52 11.99 -11.07
N PHE A 24 -10.12 12.70 -10.01
CA PHE A 24 -11.07 13.49 -9.20
C PHE A 24 -11.72 14.62 -10.00
N ARG A 25 -10.94 15.36 -10.80
CA ARG A 25 -11.50 16.42 -11.68
C ARG A 25 -12.50 15.85 -12.68
N LYS A 26 -12.15 14.74 -13.32
CA LYS A 26 -13.03 14.07 -14.28
C LYS A 26 -14.32 13.60 -13.61
N ALA A 27 -14.23 12.95 -12.44
CA ALA A 27 -15.38 12.49 -11.69
C ALA A 27 -16.30 13.65 -11.27
N LYS A 28 -15.72 14.75 -10.74
CA LYS A 28 -16.47 15.98 -10.42
C LYS A 28 -17.22 16.53 -11.64
N ARG A 29 -16.58 16.59 -12.81
CA ARG A 29 -17.20 17.07 -14.06
C ARG A 29 -18.39 16.20 -14.46
N ILE A 30 -18.19 14.87 -14.48
CA ILE A 30 -19.23 13.91 -14.86
C ILE A 30 -20.44 14.01 -13.92
N LEU A 31 -20.21 14.07 -12.61
CA LEU A 31 -21.28 14.13 -11.61
C LEU A 31 -22.06 15.44 -11.68
N LYS A 32 -21.38 16.58 -11.92
CA LYS A 32 -22.06 17.88 -12.12
C LYS A 32 -22.98 17.89 -13.34
N THR A 33 -22.62 17.16 -14.40
CA THR A 33 -23.44 17.11 -15.63
C THR A 33 -24.60 16.12 -15.52
N ASN A 34 -24.42 15.00 -14.81
CA ASN A 34 -25.38 13.89 -14.79
C ASN A 34 -26.28 13.86 -13.54
N THR A 35 -26.05 14.71 -12.55
CA THR A 35 -26.83 14.75 -11.31
C THR A 35 -27.15 16.19 -10.90
N SER A 36 -28.20 16.39 -10.12
CA SER A 36 -28.50 17.69 -9.49
C SER A 36 -27.50 18.07 -8.38
N SER A 37 -26.47 17.25 -8.13
CA SER A 37 -25.48 17.48 -7.09
C SER A 37 -24.48 18.55 -7.52
N THR A 38 -24.68 19.76 -7.01
CA THR A 38 -23.85 20.93 -7.34
C THR A 38 -22.52 20.97 -6.59
N ASN A 39 -22.38 20.25 -5.47
CA ASN A 39 -21.21 20.35 -4.59
C ASN A 39 -20.52 18.99 -4.30
N VAL A 40 -19.83 18.44 -5.29
CA VAL A 40 -19.04 17.22 -5.13
C VAL A 40 -17.67 17.53 -4.53
N VAL A 41 -17.45 17.12 -3.27
CA VAL A 41 -16.15 17.18 -2.60
C VAL A 41 -15.38 15.87 -2.83
N ALA A 42 -14.12 15.98 -3.27
CA ALA A 42 -13.21 14.85 -3.44
C ALA A 42 -12.29 14.71 -2.23
N VAL A 43 -12.09 13.47 -1.78
CA VAL A 43 -11.30 13.14 -0.60
C VAL A 43 -10.31 12.03 -0.93
N ASN A 44 -9.02 12.27 -0.70
CA ASN A 44 -8.03 11.23 -0.56
C ASN A 44 -7.94 10.84 0.92
N GLY A 45 -8.53 9.70 1.28
CA GLY A 45 -8.46 9.14 2.62
C GLY A 45 -7.20 8.31 2.80
N CYS A 46 -6.46 8.54 3.87
CA CYS A 46 -5.30 7.76 4.28
C CYS A 46 -5.60 7.10 5.63
N CYS A 47 -5.55 5.76 5.69
CA CYS A 47 -5.91 5.00 6.88
C CYS A 47 -5.00 5.29 8.08
N TYR A 48 -3.74 5.64 7.85
CA TYR A 48 -2.79 6.02 8.89
C TYR A 48 -1.94 7.22 8.50
N GLY A 49 -1.11 7.68 9.43
CA GLY A 49 -0.22 8.83 9.27
C GLY A 49 -0.94 10.17 9.47
N ARG A 50 -0.20 11.27 9.27
CA ARG A 50 -0.69 12.63 9.47
C ARG A 50 -0.37 13.48 8.23
N ASP A 51 -1.25 14.42 7.91
CA ASP A 51 -1.02 15.47 6.91
C ASP A 51 -1.36 16.82 7.53
N GLY A 52 -0.38 17.73 7.52
CA GLY A 52 -0.51 19.06 8.14
C GLY A 52 -1.27 20.07 7.28
N THR A 53 -1.54 19.76 6.01
CA THR A 53 -2.18 20.67 5.06
C THR A 53 -3.27 19.93 4.27
N PRO A 54 -4.41 19.59 4.90
CA PRO A 54 -5.40 18.70 4.29
C PRO A 54 -5.96 19.20 2.96
N ASP A 55 -6.13 20.51 2.79
CA ASP A 55 -6.63 21.06 1.52
C ASP A 55 -5.52 21.10 0.46
N LYS A 56 -5.71 20.34 -0.63
CA LYS A 56 -4.81 20.30 -1.80
C LYS A 56 -5.41 21.05 -3.01
N GLY A 57 -6.45 21.85 -2.79
CA GLY A 57 -7.20 22.60 -3.80
C GLY A 57 -8.21 21.73 -4.55
N ASP A 58 -7.75 20.68 -5.24
CA ASP A 58 -8.63 19.81 -6.01
C ASP A 58 -9.34 18.74 -5.17
N TYR A 59 -8.76 18.39 -4.02
CA TYR A 59 -9.26 17.38 -3.10
C TYR A 59 -8.77 17.66 -1.68
N LEU A 60 -9.49 17.12 -0.70
CA LEU A 60 -9.06 17.06 0.69
C LEU A 60 -8.25 15.79 0.91
N LYS A 61 -7.11 15.88 1.58
CA LYS A 61 -6.32 14.75 2.04
C LYS A 61 -6.49 14.60 3.54
N LEU A 62 -7.25 13.60 3.95
CA LEU A 62 -7.52 13.30 5.34
C LEU A 62 -6.72 12.05 5.72
N CYS A 63 -5.97 12.11 6.82
CA CYS A 63 -5.08 11.02 7.25
C CYS A 63 -5.35 10.65 8.70
N GLY A 64 -5.26 9.34 9.00
CA GLY A 64 -5.39 8.81 10.36
C GLY A 64 -6.74 9.18 10.97
N GLN A 65 -6.73 9.67 12.21
CA GLN A 65 -7.93 10.07 12.95
C GLN A 65 -8.89 10.91 12.11
N LYS A 66 -8.39 11.95 11.41
CA LYS A 66 -9.25 12.82 10.57
C LYS A 66 -9.99 12.07 9.47
N PHE A 67 -9.41 11.01 8.92
CA PHE A 67 -10.08 10.22 7.89
C PHE A 67 -11.13 9.29 8.50
N TRP A 68 -10.78 8.61 9.60
CA TRP A 68 -11.69 7.70 10.30
C TRP A 68 -12.88 8.45 10.90
N GLU A 69 -12.63 9.59 11.54
CA GLU A 69 -13.68 10.50 12.02
C GLU A 69 -14.56 10.98 10.86
N PHE A 70 -13.98 11.35 9.72
CA PHE A 70 -14.75 11.78 8.55
C PHE A 70 -15.72 10.71 8.02
N ILE A 71 -15.33 9.43 7.99
CA ILE A 71 -16.20 8.38 7.44
C ILE A 71 -17.16 7.77 8.46
N SER A 72 -16.89 7.92 9.77
CA SER A 72 -17.66 7.26 10.83
C SER A 72 -18.45 8.23 11.72
N GLY A 73 -18.01 9.48 11.82
CA GLY A 73 -18.49 10.41 12.85
C GLY A 73 -17.91 10.16 14.24
N ASP A 74 -16.96 9.24 14.38
CA ASP A 74 -16.34 8.84 15.64
C ASP A 74 -14.83 9.15 15.63
N ASP A 75 -14.39 9.95 16.60
CA ASP A 75 -13.00 10.38 16.73
C ASP A 75 -12.07 9.29 17.29
N ASN A 76 -12.62 8.20 17.84
CA ASN A 76 -11.88 7.07 18.43
C ASN A 76 -11.76 5.86 17.49
N LEU A 77 -12.51 5.82 16.38
CA LEU A 77 -12.51 4.66 15.48
C LEU A 77 -11.11 4.28 15.00
N TYR A 78 -10.20 5.24 14.83
CA TYR A 78 -8.82 4.97 14.37
C TYR A 78 -8.00 4.13 15.35
N THR A 79 -8.34 4.12 16.65
CA THR A 79 -7.75 3.25 17.66
C THR A 79 -8.55 1.96 17.83
N ASP A 80 -9.88 2.05 17.75
CA ASP A 80 -10.77 0.90 18.03
C ASP A 80 -10.61 -0.22 16.99
N ILE A 81 -10.24 0.12 15.75
CA ILE A 81 -9.94 -0.87 14.71
C ILE A 81 -8.66 -1.67 14.96
N ILE A 82 -7.75 -1.22 15.83
CA ILE A 82 -6.46 -1.87 16.06
C ILE A 82 -6.61 -3.16 16.88
N GLU A 83 -7.49 -3.16 17.88
CA GLU A 83 -7.64 -4.29 18.81
C GLU A 83 -8.16 -5.57 18.11
N PRO A 84 -9.24 -5.51 17.29
CA PRO A 84 -9.70 -6.68 16.53
C PRO A 84 -8.69 -7.15 15.47
N LEU A 85 -7.98 -6.21 14.81
CA LEU A 85 -6.96 -6.54 13.80
C LEU A 85 -5.74 -7.21 14.42
N GLY A 86 -5.29 -6.76 15.60
CA GLY A 86 -4.14 -7.33 16.29
C GLY A 86 -4.36 -8.80 16.67
N HIS A 87 -5.54 -9.15 17.16
CA HIS A 87 -5.86 -10.53 17.54
C HIS A 87 -5.94 -11.45 16.31
N GLN A 88 -6.64 -11.03 15.25
CA GLN A 88 -6.74 -11.83 14.01
C GLN A 88 -5.40 -11.94 13.27
N ALA A 89 -4.59 -10.87 13.27
CA ALA A 89 -3.27 -10.87 12.67
C ALA A 89 -2.34 -11.85 13.38
N LYS A 90 -2.36 -11.91 14.72
CA LYS A 90 -1.51 -12.85 15.47
C LYS A 90 -1.80 -14.31 15.10
N VAL A 91 -3.07 -14.71 15.06
CA VAL A 91 -3.48 -16.08 14.73
C VAL A 91 -3.05 -16.47 13.31
N LYS A 92 -3.19 -15.56 12.34
CA LYS A 92 -2.72 -15.80 10.96
C LYS A 92 -1.20 -15.74 10.82
N ASN A 93 -0.52 -14.93 11.63
CA ASN A 93 0.93 -14.79 11.58
C ASN A 93 1.63 -16.06 12.05
N GLU A 94 1.12 -16.77 13.05
CA GLU A 94 1.73 -18.03 13.51
C GLU A 94 1.71 -19.09 12.40
N GLN A 95 0.55 -19.29 11.76
CA GLN A 95 0.42 -20.20 10.61
C GLN A 95 1.25 -19.75 9.39
N PHE A 96 1.29 -18.43 9.14
CA PHE A 96 2.10 -17.88 8.05
C PHE A 96 3.59 -18.02 8.33
N SER A 97 4.04 -17.85 9.58
CA SER A 97 5.45 -17.94 9.96
C SER A 97 6.00 -19.33 9.70
N GLU A 98 5.25 -20.38 10.07
CA GLU A 98 5.69 -21.77 9.83
C GLU A 98 5.86 -22.07 8.34
N GLU A 99 4.91 -21.66 7.50
CA GLU A 99 5.00 -21.84 6.04
C GLU A 99 6.08 -20.93 5.42
N TYR A 100 6.27 -19.72 5.95
CA TYR A 100 7.33 -18.81 5.55
C TYR A 100 8.72 -19.39 5.84
N ASP A 101 8.93 -19.96 7.02
CA ASP A 101 10.20 -20.59 7.41
C ASP A 101 10.54 -21.79 6.51
N LYS A 102 9.54 -22.60 6.13
CA LYS A 102 9.71 -23.67 5.13
C LYS A 102 10.17 -23.11 3.78
N VAL A 103 9.57 -22.01 3.34
CA VAL A 103 9.91 -21.34 2.09
C VAL A 103 11.34 -20.78 2.14
N ILE A 104 11.73 -20.13 3.25
CA ILE A 104 13.09 -19.65 3.46
C ILE A 104 14.09 -20.80 3.40
N ASN A 105 13.88 -21.88 4.16
CA ASN A 105 14.78 -23.03 4.16
C ASN A 105 14.95 -23.64 2.76
N ARG A 106 13.84 -23.79 2.03
CA ARG A 106 13.88 -24.30 0.65
C ARG A 106 14.68 -23.35 -0.27
N PHE A 107 14.40 -22.05 -0.23
CA PHE A 107 15.11 -21.08 -1.06
C PHE A 107 16.59 -20.99 -0.69
N THR A 108 16.93 -21.06 0.60
CA THR A 108 18.33 -21.10 1.05
C THR A 108 19.03 -22.34 0.52
N ALA A 109 18.42 -23.52 0.61
CA ALA A 109 19.00 -24.75 0.07
C ALA A 109 19.19 -24.69 -1.45
N GLU A 110 18.18 -24.21 -2.20
CA GLU A 110 18.28 -24.03 -3.65
C GLU A 110 19.33 -22.99 -4.03
N PHE A 111 19.42 -21.88 -3.28
CA PHE A 111 20.40 -20.82 -3.50
C PHE A 111 21.82 -21.34 -3.25
N MET A 112 22.05 -22.00 -2.12
CA MET A 112 23.35 -22.59 -1.81
C MET A 112 23.77 -23.61 -2.86
N GLY A 113 22.84 -24.47 -3.31
CA GLY A 113 23.14 -25.48 -4.31
C GLY A 113 23.46 -24.92 -5.70
N LYS A 114 23.01 -23.70 -6.03
CA LYS A 114 23.21 -23.09 -7.36
C LYS A 114 24.24 -21.97 -7.40
N PHE A 115 24.42 -21.25 -6.30
CA PHE A 115 25.15 -19.99 -6.27
C PHE A 115 26.25 -19.95 -5.20
N CYS A 116 26.54 -21.08 -4.53
CA CYS A 116 27.67 -21.21 -3.63
C CYS A 116 28.60 -22.35 -4.06
N ASP A 117 29.91 -22.22 -3.80
CA ASP A 117 30.86 -23.32 -3.91
C ASP A 117 30.81 -24.27 -2.70
N ALA A 118 31.64 -25.32 -2.70
CA ALA A 118 31.66 -26.33 -1.64
C ALA A 118 32.11 -25.76 -0.28
N GLU A 119 32.84 -24.65 -0.30
CA GLU A 119 33.31 -23.90 0.87
C GLU A 119 32.28 -22.85 1.35
N GLY A 120 31.20 -22.64 0.59
CA GLY A 120 30.12 -21.71 0.90
C GLY A 120 30.34 -20.28 0.40
N ASN A 121 31.37 -20.02 -0.42
CA ASN A 121 31.56 -18.72 -1.04
C ASN A 121 30.56 -18.48 -2.17
N MET A 122 30.13 -17.23 -2.34
CA MET A 122 29.19 -16.86 -3.40
C MET A 122 29.83 -16.86 -4.79
N LEU A 123 29.19 -17.54 -5.72
CA LEU A 123 29.48 -17.54 -7.15
C LEU A 123 28.78 -16.36 -7.84
N TRP A 124 29.30 -15.15 -7.61
CA TRP A 124 28.68 -13.90 -8.10
C TRP A 124 28.43 -13.86 -9.60
N GLU A 125 29.33 -14.44 -10.40
CA GLU A 125 29.18 -14.49 -11.85
C GLU A 125 27.92 -15.27 -12.26
N GLU A 126 27.63 -16.39 -11.58
CA GLU A 126 26.44 -17.20 -11.84
C GLU A 126 25.16 -16.50 -11.42
N ILE A 127 25.19 -15.73 -10.32
CA ILE A 127 24.06 -14.89 -9.89
C ILE A 127 23.74 -13.83 -10.95
N VAL A 128 24.78 -13.16 -11.47
CA VAL A 128 24.62 -12.10 -12.48
C VAL A 128 24.14 -12.68 -13.80
N LYS A 129 24.72 -13.79 -14.27
CA LYS A 129 24.25 -14.49 -15.46
C LYS A 129 22.78 -14.91 -15.32
N PHE A 130 22.42 -15.52 -14.19
CA PHE A 130 21.04 -15.92 -13.94
C PHE A 130 20.03 -14.75 -14.01
N ASN A 131 20.39 -13.59 -13.47
CA ASN A 131 19.49 -12.42 -13.44
C ASN A 131 19.50 -11.58 -14.72
N SER A 132 20.55 -11.65 -15.52
CA SER A 132 20.81 -10.62 -16.54
C SER A 132 21.38 -11.12 -17.86
N ALA A 133 21.61 -12.43 -18.03
CA ALA A 133 21.99 -12.98 -19.32
C ALA A 133 20.83 -12.86 -20.33
N GLU A 134 21.17 -12.63 -21.59
CA GLU A 134 20.22 -12.48 -22.70
C GLU A 134 19.37 -13.75 -22.94
N THR A 135 19.89 -14.91 -22.57
CA THR A 135 19.16 -16.19 -22.58
C THR A 135 19.45 -16.99 -21.31
N THR A 136 18.40 -17.58 -20.75
CA THR A 136 18.49 -18.51 -19.61
C THR A 136 18.98 -19.86 -20.14
N SER A 137 20.13 -20.33 -19.64
CA SER A 137 20.64 -21.69 -19.89
C SER A 137 20.07 -22.67 -18.86
#